data_AF-K3YHN3-F1
#
_entry.id   AF-K3YHN3-F1
#
_cell.length_a   1.000
_cell.length_b   1.000
_cell.length_c   1.000
_cell.angle_alpha   90.00
_cell.angle_beta   90.00
_cell.angle_gamma   90.00
#
_symmetry.space_group_name_H-M   'P 1'
#
loop_
_entity.id
_entity.type
_entity.pdbx_description
1 polymer ?
#
loop_
_entity_poly.entity_id
_entity_poly.type
_entity_poly.pdbx_seq_one_letter_code
_entity_poly.pdbx_strand_id
1 'polypeptide(L)'
;MGISRPLAVALLLLIAVAGAAAEEEPAVVVADSAAGAVEAAAARAEEAAEVAALRAELEQLRAKISGLESDMVERSKELKNKDGDIAKLEKAIEERSQKIASLQAEIASLQAQGSIAAEEQAGKANARAVELEKQIQKLKKDIETQSSQRTALESRANDAEKKVEELTAKLNAIQKESDDKKRKIKKTERALKVAEEELMRLQLEATAKAKQLTEVHGAWLPPWLAAQYAQYLEVVSGHWNQRGKPAMQFFLQKASEKSAQAKKWAEPHIETAKTKNAEPYVQKISTRSVELYESSRVAVTPHVVKVKELADPYYQEAKKFSKPYIDQVAEITKPHVEKARTALKPYTKRVVHAYGSFLESATTYHRQVQATILDNLHQHEITKSLATKELVWFLASALLALPVFIIFRLLIDTFCTKKNKRSRGGNGNHGHRRHKRRHTDK
;
A
#
# COMPACT_ATOMS: atom_id res chain seq x y z
N MET A 1 -42.01 -50.12 28.15
CA MET A 1 -41.00 -50.82 28.97
C MET A 1 -41.26 -50.40 30.40
N GLY A 2 -42.12 -51.12 31.12
CA GLY A 2 -41.72 -52.05 32.19
C GLY A 2 -41.88 -51.32 33.53
N ILE A 3 -42.55 -51.79 34.58
CA ILE A 3 -42.94 -53.14 34.99
C ILE A 3 -44.26 -53.05 35.77
N SER A 4 -45.11 -54.02 35.53
CA SER A 4 -46.35 -54.39 36.21
C SER A 4 -46.12 -54.91 37.64
N ARG A 5 -46.98 -54.55 38.60
CA ARG A 5 -47.91 -55.47 39.32
C ARG A 5 -48.64 -54.78 40.48
N PRO A 6 -49.97 -54.97 40.60
CA PRO A 6 -50.79 -54.59 41.75
C PRO A 6 -51.10 -55.79 42.67
N LEU A 7 -51.35 -55.54 43.95
CA LEU A 7 -51.97 -56.43 44.94
C LEU A 7 -53.06 -55.56 45.62
N ALA A 8 -54.38 -55.73 45.40
CA ALA A 8 -55.25 -56.82 45.88
C ALA A 8 -55.12 -57.03 47.41
N VAL A 9 -56.15 -57.05 48.26
CA VAL A 9 -57.62 -57.11 48.16
C VAL A 9 -58.20 -56.77 49.56
N ALA A 10 -59.42 -56.25 49.57
CA ALA A 10 -60.48 -56.23 50.59
C ALA A 10 -60.22 -56.65 52.06
N LEU A 11 -60.80 -55.89 53.01
CA LEU A 11 -62.00 -56.36 53.73
C LEU A 11 -62.74 -55.20 54.41
N LEU A 12 -64.01 -55.04 54.04
CA LEU A 12 -65.02 -54.22 54.70
C LEU A 12 -65.73 -55.05 55.78
N LEU A 13 -66.04 -54.39 56.91
CA LEU A 13 -67.21 -54.52 57.79
C LEU A 13 -67.81 -55.91 58.09
N LEU A 14 -68.06 -56.17 59.38
CA LEU A 14 -69.41 -56.58 59.83
C LEU A 14 -69.60 -56.37 61.35
N ILE A 15 -70.79 -55.85 61.66
CA ILE A 15 -71.41 -55.71 62.99
C ILE A 15 -72.46 -56.84 63.14
N ALA A 16 -72.68 -57.28 64.39
CA ALA A 16 -73.93 -57.81 64.98
C ALA A 16 -74.29 -59.33 64.95
N VAL A 17 -74.43 -59.86 66.19
CA VAL A 17 -75.64 -60.49 66.80
C VAL A 17 -75.79 -62.03 66.88
N ALA A 18 -75.91 -62.48 68.16
CA ALA A 18 -76.70 -63.57 68.78
C ALA A 18 -76.48 -65.07 68.49
N GLY A 19 -76.45 -65.85 69.58
CA GLY A 19 -77.34 -67.02 69.73
C GLY A 19 -76.74 -68.38 70.11
N ALA A 20 -77.00 -68.80 71.37
CA ALA A 20 -77.47 -70.12 71.82
C ALA A 20 -76.58 -71.41 71.83
N ALA A 21 -76.45 -71.95 73.05
CA ALA A 21 -76.88 -73.28 73.55
C ALA A 21 -76.00 -74.56 73.45
N ALA A 22 -76.12 -75.33 74.55
CA ALA A 22 -75.94 -76.79 74.76
C ALA A 22 -74.50 -77.34 74.84
N GLU A 23 -74.17 -78.42 75.56
CA GLU A 23 -74.59 -79.14 76.80
C GLU A 23 -73.70 -80.41 76.87
N GLU A 24 -73.61 -81.07 78.03
CA GLU A 24 -73.29 -82.51 78.35
C GLU A 24 -72.37 -82.60 79.59
N GLU A 25 -72.80 -82.97 80.81
CA GLU A 25 -73.28 -84.27 81.37
C GLU A 25 -72.13 -85.22 81.85
N PRO A 26 -72.37 -86.25 82.71
CA PRO A 26 -73.33 -86.41 83.83
C PRO A 26 -72.77 -87.20 85.05
N ALA A 27 -73.56 -87.33 86.15
CA ALA A 27 -74.06 -88.62 86.70
C ALA A 27 -74.59 -88.51 88.17
N VAL A 28 -75.92 -88.60 88.44
CA VAL A 28 -76.77 -89.73 88.96
C VAL A 28 -76.45 -90.15 90.43
N VAL A 29 -77.35 -90.25 91.44
CA VAL A 29 -78.44 -91.26 91.65
C VAL A 29 -79.33 -90.98 92.92
N VAL A 30 -80.66 -90.87 92.73
CA VAL A 30 -81.86 -91.55 93.37
C VAL A 30 -82.09 -91.47 94.91
N ALA A 31 -83.14 -90.78 95.39
CA ALA A 31 -84.53 -91.21 95.80
C ALA A 31 -84.62 -91.86 97.22
N ASP A 32 -85.71 -91.93 98.00
CA ASP A 32 -87.14 -91.61 97.92
C ASP A 32 -87.71 -91.49 99.38
N SER A 33 -89.00 -91.20 99.47
CA SER A 33 -89.91 -90.79 100.55
C SER A 33 -90.06 -91.58 101.87
N ALA A 34 -90.44 -90.79 102.89
CA ALA A 34 -91.50 -90.93 103.90
C ALA A 34 -91.79 -92.28 104.60
N ALA A 35 -91.66 -92.30 105.94
CA ALA A 35 -92.77 -92.20 106.90
C ALA A 35 -92.45 -92.91 108.25
N GLY A 36 -92.66 -92.18 109.35
CA GLY A 36 -93.29 -92.72 110.56
C GLY A 36 -92.44 -93.40 111.66
N ALA A 37 -92.29 -92.65 112.77
CA ALA A 37 -92.51 -93.08 114.16
C ALA A 37 -91.35 -93.65 115.05
N VAL A 38 -90.98 -92.80 116.04
CA VAL A 38 -90.76 -93.05 117.49
C VAL A 38 -89.33 -93.34 118.04
N GLU A 39 -88.87 -92.40 118.89
CA GLU A 39 -87.93 -92.42 120.06
C GLU A 39 -86.59 -93.21 120.01
N ALA A 40 -85.46 -92.81 120.61
CA ALA A 40 -84.96 -91.61 121.29
C ALA A 40 -83.43 -91.77 121.52
N ALA A 41 -82.70 -90.66 121.52
CA ALA A 41 -81.41 -90.38 122.18
C ALA A 41 -80.11 -91.09 121.74
N ALA A 42 -79.29 -90.43 120.89
CA ALA A 42 -77.83 -90.20 121.07
C ALA A 42 -77.18 -89.50 119.84
N ALA A 43 -77.30 -88.17 119.71
CA ALA A 43 -76.68 -87.37 118.64
C ALA A 43 -75.93 -86.15 119.23
N ARG A 44 -74.62 -86.26 119.50
CA ARG A 44 -73.80 -85.13 120.00
C ARG A 44 -72.30 -85.13 119.62
N ALA A 45 -71.84 -86.00 118.73
CA ALA A 45 -70.40 -86.09 118.39
C ALA A 45 -70.05 -85.77 116.91
N GLU A 46 -71.03 -85.75 116.00
CA GLU A 46 -70.83 -85.55 114.56
C GLU A 46 -70.92 -84.06 114.14
N GLU A 47 -71.73 -83.29 114.86
CA GLU A 47 -71.99 -81.85 114.63
C GLU A 47 -70.74 -80.95 114.85
N ALA A 48 -69.75 -81.41 115.62
CA ALA A 48 -68.55 -80.63 115.94
C ALA A 48 -67.47 -80.66 114.83
N ALA A 49 -67.46 -81.70 113.99
CA ALA A 49 -66.47 -81.85 112.90
C ALA A 49 -66.87 -81.07 111.64
N GLU A 50 -68.17 -81.03 111.31
CA GLU A 50 -68.71 -80.26 110.18
C GLU A 50 -68.57 -78.74 110.39
N VAL A 51 -68.77 -78.27 111.62
CA VAL A 51 -68.60 -76.84 111.98
C VAL A 51 -67.13 -76.39 111.87
N ALA A 52 -66.17 -77.30 112.07
CA ALA A 52 -64.75 -77.00 111.91
C ALA A 52 -64.32 -76.94 110.42
N ALA A 53 -64.84 -77.83 109.58
CA ALA A 53 -64.58 -77.83 108.14
C ALA A 53 -65.18 -76.59 107.44
N LEU A 54 -66.43 -76.24 107.76
CA LEU A 54 -67.09 -75.02 107.25
C LEU A 54 -66.39 -73.74 107.70
N ARG A 55 -65.81 -73.72 108.91
CA ARG A 55 -64.97 -72.60 109.38
C ARG A 55 -63.68 -72.47 108.58
N ALA A 56 -63.01 -73.58 108.27
CA ALA A 56 -61.79 -73.56 107.48
C ALA A 56 -62.04 -73.08 106.04
N GLU A 57 -63.16 -73.48 105.43
CA GLU A 57 -63.58 -72.99 104.12
C GLU A 57 -63.97 -71.51 104.13
N LEU A 58 -64.66 -71.04 105.17
CA LEU A 58 -64.96 -69.61 105.33
C LEU A 58 -63.70 -68.77 105.52
N GLU A 59 -62.71 -69.25 106.27
CA GLU A 59 -61.42 -68.58 106.42
C GLU A 59 -60.62 -68.62 105.12
N GLN A 60 -60.68 -69.71 104.34
CA GLN A 60 -60.07 -69.78 103.00
C GLN A 60 -60.75 -68.84 102.00
N LEU A 61 -62.08 -68.75 102.02
CA LEU A 61 -62.84 -67.81 101.19
C LEU A 61 -62.57 -66.36 101.60
N ARG A 62 -62.44 -66.07 102.90
CA ARG A 62 -62.00 -64.76 103.38
C ARG A 62 -60.59 -64.40 102.92
N ALA A 63 -59.65 -65.34 103.00
CA ALA A 63 -58.30 -65.13 102.51
C ALA A 63 -58.27 -64.87 100.99
N LYS A 64 -59.08 -65.60 100.22
CA LYS A 64 -59.25 -65.38 98.77
C LYS A 64 -59.91 -64.04 98.46
N ILE A 65 -60.96 -63.66 99.19
CA ILE A 65 -61.62 -62.36 99.04
C ILE A 65 -60.64 -61.24 99.37
N SER A 66 -59.89 -61.35 100.47
CA SER A 66 -58.87 -60.37 100.86
C SER A 66 -57.73 -60.27 99.82
N GLY A 67 -57.29 -61.40 99.25
CA GLY A 67 -56.33 -61.42 98.15
C GLY A 67 -56.86 -60.74 96.89
N LEU A 68 -58.10 -61.06 96.48
CA LEU A 68 -58.75 -60.44 95.33
C LEU A 68 -59.02 -58.94 95.55
N GLU A 69 -59.35 -58.53 96.77
CA GLU A 69 -59.51 -57.12 97.14
C GLU A 69 -58.18 -56.37 97.05
N SER A 70 -57.07 -56.97 97.54
CA SER A 70 -55.73 -56.41 97.38
C SER A 70 -55.34 -56.27 95.92
N ASP A 71 -55.53 -57.32 95.11
CA ASP A 71 -55.23 -57.32 93.66
C ASP A 71 -56.08 -56.29 92.91
N MET A 72 -57.36 -56.13 93.29
CA MET A 72 -58.25 -55.13 92.70
C MET A 72 -57.77 -53.71 93.01
N VAL A 73 -57.34 -53.45 94.24
CA VAL A 73 -56.79 -52.14 94.65
C VAL A 73 -55.47 -51.87 93.90
N GLU A 74 -54.60 -52.87 93.77
CA GLU A 74 -53.35 -52.75 93.02
C GLU A 74 -53.60 -52.48 91.53
N ARG A 75 -54.49 -53.25 90.88
CA ARG A 75 -54.89 -53.02 89.48
C ARG A 75 -55.58 -51.67 89.28
N SER A 76 -56.39 -51.21 90.23
CA SER A 76 -57.01 -49.89 90.18
C SER A 76 -55.96 -48.78 90.23
N LYS A 77 -54.93 -48.95 91.07
CA LYS A 77 -53.80 -48.01 91.14
C LYS A 77 -52.97 -48.04 89.85
N GLU A 78 -52.70 -49.20 89.28
CA GLU A 78 -51.99 -49.35 88.01
C GLU A 78 -52.77 -48.72 86.86
N LEU A 79 -54.09 -48.91 86.80
CA LEU A 79 -54.97 -48.27 85.82
C LEU A 79 -54.91 -46.74 85.92
N LYS A 80 -54.99 -46.18 87.13
CA LYS A 80 -54.84 -44.73 87.33
C LYS A 80 -53.49 -44.19 86.87
N ASN A 81 -52.41 -44.94 87.08
CA ASN A 81 -51.09 -44.56 86.59
C ASN A 81 -51.04 -44.58 85.05
N LYS A 82 -51.58 -45.64 84.41
CA LYS A 82 -51.66 -45.75 82.95
C LYS A 82 -52.54 -44.66 82.34
N ASP A 83 -53.68 -44.34 82.94
CA ASP A 83 -54.54 -43.23 82.50
C ASP A 83 -53.80 -41.89 82.59
N GLY A 84 -53.00 -41.69 83.66
CA GLY A 84 -52.14 -40.51 83.80
C GLY A 84 -51.06 -40.42 82.71
N ASP A 85 -50.46 -41.54 82.31
CA ASP A 85 -49.46 -41.57 81.24
C ASP A 85 -50.09 -41.43 79.84
N ILE A 86 -51.30 -41.97 79.62
CA ILE A 86 -52.10 -41.74 78.40
C ILE A 86 -52.40 -40.25 78.25
N ALA A 87 -52.86 -39.57 79.31
CA ALA A 87 -53.15 -38.14 79.27
C ALA A 87 -51.90 -37.30 78.92
N LYS A 88 -50.70 -37.70 79.38
CA LYS A 88 -49.44 -37.05 78.99
C LYS A 88 -49.10 -37.28 77.51
N LEU A 89 -49.31 -38.49 77.00
CA LEU A 89 -49.07 -38.82 75.59
C LEU A 89 -50.05 -38.09 74.67
N GLU A 90 -51.33 -38.00 75.03
CA GLU A 90 -52.34 -37.24 74.29
C GLU A 90 -51.95 -35.76 74.21
N LYS A 91 -51.55 -35.15 75.32
CA LYS A 91 -51.06 -33.76 75.32
C LYS A 91 -49.83 -33.59 74.41
N ALA A 92 -48.89 -34.53 74.44
CA ALA A 92 -47.70 -34.49 73.57
C ALA A 92 -48.05 -34.69 72.08
N ILE A 93 -49.05 -35.51 71.76
CA ILE A 93 -49.56 -35.69 70.40
C ILE A 93 -50.22 -34.41 69.91
N GLU A 94 -51.05 -33.77 70.75
CA GLU A 94 -51.71 -32.51 70.40
C GLU A 94 -50.69 -31.39 70.13
N GLU A 95 -49.67 -31.23 70.99
CA GLU A 95 -48.58 -30.28 70.79
C GLU A 95 -47.76 -30.57 69.51
N ARG A 96 -47.52 -31.85 69.19
CA ARG A 96 -46.82 -32.24 67.95
C ARG A 96 -47.69 -31.99 66.71
N SER A 97 -48.98 -32.26 66.78
CA SER A 97 -49.93 -32.00 65.70
C SER A 97 -50.02 -30.50 65.38
N GLN A 98 -50.06 -29.65 66.41
CA GLN A 98 -50.01 -28.20 66.23
C GLN A 98 -48.69 -27.73 65.59
N LYS A 99 -47.55 -28.31 65.98
CA LYS A 99 -46.25 -28.05 65.33
C LYS A 99 -46.23 -28.50 63.87
N ILE A 100 -46.79 -29.66 63.56
CA ILE A 100 -46.89 -30.16 62.17
C ILE A 100 -47.74 -29.21 61.33
N ALA A 101 -48.89 -28.76 61.84
CA ALA A 101 -49.74 -27.80 61.15
C ALA A 101 -49.02 -26.47 60.89
N SER A 102 -48.29 -25.95 61.89
CA SER A 102 -47.46 -24.74 61.74
C SER A 102 -46.37 -24.91 60.68
N LEU A 103 -45.64 -26.03 60.68
CA LEU A 103 -44.59 -26.30 59.70
C LEU A 103 -45.15 -26.51 58.29
N GLN A 104 -46.31 -27.16 58.16
CA GLN A 104 -46.99 -27.29 56.87
C GLN A 104 -47.42 -25.93 56.31
N ALA A 105 -47.92 -25.02 57.15
CA ALA A 105 -48.25 -23.66 56.74
C ALA A 105 -47.00 -22.87 56.32
N GLU A 106 -45.88 -23.03 57.04
CA GLU A 106 -44.60 -22.40 56.70
C GLU A 106 -44.03 -22.93 55.38
N ILE A 107 -44.09 -24.24 55.14
CA ILE A 107 -43.69 -24.87 53.88
C ILE A 107 -44.54 -24.34 52.72
N ALA A 108 -45.87 -24.25 52.89
CA ALA A 108 -46.76 -23.72 51.86
C ALA A 108 -46.45 -22.26 51.54
N SER A 109 -46.16 -21.43 52.55
CA SER A 109 -45.73 -20.04 52.38
C SER A 109 -44.41 -19.93 51.63
N LEU A 110 -43.40 -20.72 52.01
CA LEU A 110 -42.09 -20.74 51.35
C LEU A 110 -42.16 -21.28 49.91
N GLN A 111 -43.01 -22.26 49.63
CA GLN A 111 -43.25 -22.73 48.26
C GLN A 111 -43.93 -21.66 47.40
N ALA A 112 -44.93 -20.97 47.93
CA ALA A 112 -45.60 -19.88 47.23
C ALA A 112 -44.66 -18.69 46.99
N GLN A 113 -43.89 -18.28 48.01
CA GLN A 113 -42.87 -17.23 47.86
C GLN A 113 -41.76 -17.65 46.90
N GLY A 114 -41.31 -18.91 46.95
CA GLY A 114 -40.30 -19.46 46.06
C GLY A 114 -40.74 -19.48 44.60
N SER A 115 -41.99 -19.86 44.30
CA SER A 115 -42.50 -19.87 42.92
C SER A 115 -42.66 -18.46 42.37
N ILE A 116 -43.24 -17.54 43.15
CA ILE A 116 -43.49 -16.16 42.72
C ILE A 116 -42.17 -15.41 42.53
N ALA A 117 -41.22 -15.52 43.46
CA ALA A 117 -39.92 -14.86 43.34
C ALA A 117 -39.07 -15.42 42.18
N ALA A 118 -39.12 -16.73 41.95
CA ALA A 118 -38.45 -17.36 40.81
C ALA A 118 -39.06 -16.93 39.47
N GLU A 119 -40.40 -16.86 39.40
CA GLU A 119 -41.13 -16.48 38.18
C GLU A 119 -40.96 -14.98 37.86
N GLU A 120 -40.98 -14.09 38.87
CA GLU A 120 -40.73 -12.67 38.69
C GLU A 120 -39.28 -12.39 38.26
N GLN A 121 -38.30 -13.10 38.84
CA GLN A 121 -36.90 -12.98 38.46
C GLN A 121 -36.64 -13.54 37.05
N ALA A 122 -37.30 -14.65 36.69
CA ALA A 122 -37.25 -15.20 35.34
C ALA A 122 -37.87 -14.24 34.31
N GLY A 123 -38.99 -13.58 34.65
CA GLY A 123 -39.60 -12.54 33.82
C GLY A 123 -38.67 -11.35 33.58
N LYS A 124 -38.00 -10.85 34.63
CA LYS A 124 -37.00 -9.77 34.52
C LYS A 124 -35.78 -10.19 33.69
N ALA A 125 -35.30 -11.42 33.88
CA ALA A 125 -34.19 -11.96 33.10
C ALA A 125 -34.54 -12.12 31.61
N ASN A 126 -35.74 -12.62 31.31
CA ASN A 126 -36.24 -12.76 29.94
C ASN A 126 -36.42 -11.40 29.26
N ALA A 127 -36.97 -10.40 29.96
CA ALA A 127 -37.09 -9.04 29.42
C ALA A 127 -35.72 -8.45 29.06
N ARG A 128 -34.71 -8.65 29.93
CA ARG A 128 -33.32 -8.24 29.65
C ARG A 128 -32.72 -8.99 28.47
N ALA A 129 -32.99 -10.30 28.35
CA ALA A 129 -32.51 -11.11 27.22
C ALA A 129 -33.09 -10.61 25.89
N VAL A 130 -34.38 -10.30 25.84
CA VAL A 130 -35.04 -9.75 24.65
C VAL A 130 -34.48 -8.37 24.27
N GLU A 131 -34.21 -7.51 25.25
CA GLU A 131 -33.60 -6.20 24.99
C GLU A 131 -32.16 -6.32 24.47
N LEU A 132 -31.36 -7.21 25.06
CA LEU A 132 -30.02 -7.50 24.57
C LEU A 132 -30.04 -8.10 23.16
N GLU A 133 -31.01 -8.95 22.85
CA GLU A 133 -31.18 -9.53 21.52
C GLU A 133 -31.52 -8.45 20.47
N LYS A 134 -32.39 -7.49 20.81
CA LYS A 134 -32.65 -6.32 19.95
C LYS A 134 -31.38 -5.49 19.72
N GLN A 135 -30.57 -5.27 20.75
CA GLN A 135 -29.31 -4.54 20.63
C GLN A 135 -28.31 -5.29 19.75
N ILE A 136 -28.19 -6.61 19.90
CA ILE A 136 -27.34 -7.45 19.04
C ILE A 136 -27.80 -7.36 17.58
N GLN A 137 -29.11 -7.44 17.32
CA GLN A 137 -29.63 -7.30 15.95
C GLN A 137 -29.36 -5.93 15.35
N LYS A 138 -29.47 -4.86 16.15
CA LYS A 138 -29.14 -3.49 15.71
C LYS A 138 -27.66 -3.38 15.37
N LEU A 139 -26.78 -3.83 16.28
CA LEU A 139 -25.32 -3.83 16.06
C LEU A 139 -24.93 -4.67 14.85
N LYS A 140 -25.60 -5.81 14.61
CA LYS A 140 -25.36 -6.64 13.44
C LYS A 140 -25.66 -5.90 12.12
N LYS A 141 -26.79 -5.19 12.05
CA LYS A 141 -27.13 -4.34 10.88
C LYS A 141 -26.11 -3.22 10.69
N ASP A 142 -25.68 -2.58 11.78
CA ASP A 142 -24.67 -1.52 11.73
C ASP A 142 -23.32 -2.07 11.23
N ILE A 143 -22.91 -3.26 11.67
CA ILE A 143 -21.71 -3.95 11.16
C ILE A 143 -21.83 -4.30 9.67
N GLU A 144 -22.98 -4.81 9.22
CA GLU A 144 -23.22 -5.13 7.81
C GLU A 144 -23.14 -3.86 6.94
N THR A 145 -23.80 -2.78 7.35
CA THR A 145 -23.72 -1.49 6.63
C THR A 145 -22.29 -0.93 6.62
N GLN A 146 -21.58 -0.96 7.74
CA GLN A 146 -20.18 -0.52 7.81
C GLN A 146 -19.26 -1.40 6.95
N SER A 147 -19.51 -2.71 6.88
CA SER A 147 -18.74 -3.62 6.03
C SER A 147 -18.90 -3.28 4.54
N SER A 148 -20.13 -2.98 4.09
CA SER A 148 -20.38 -2.56 2.70
C SER A 148 -19.79 -1.18 2.37
N GLN A 149 -19.79 -0.26 3.34
CA GLN A 149 -19.10 1.03 3.18
C GLN A 149 -17.59 0.85 3.10
N ARG A 150 -17.02 -0.04 3.92
CA ARG A 150 -15.59 -0.35 3.90
C ARG A 150 -15.17 -0.90 2.55
N THR A 151 -15.90 -1.85 1.96
CA THR A 151 -15.56 -2.40 0.63
C THR A 151 -15.69 -1.35 -0.47
N ALA A 152 -16.67 -0.45 -0.39
CA ALA A 152 -16.82 0.67 -1.32
C ALA A 152 -15.68 1.71 -1.19
N LEU A 153 -15.21 1.97 0.03
CA LEU A 153 -14.05 2.84 0.26
C LEU A 153 -12.74 2.19 -0.19
N GLU A 154 -12.60 0.88 0.00
CA GLU A 154 -11.45 0.10 -0.44
C GLU A 154 -11.34 0.06 -1.97
N SER A 155 -12.45 -0.14 -2.68
CA SER A 155 -12.44 -0.05 -4.16
C SER A 155 -12.08 1.36 -4.65
N ARG A 156 -12.62 2.40 -4.00
CA ARG A 156 -12.26 3.80 -4.30
C ARG A 156 -10.79 4.10 -3.99
N ALA A 157 -10.23 3.54 -2.92
CA ALA A 157 -8.83 3.69 -2.57
C ALA A 157 -7.93 3.03 -3.61
N ASN A 158 -8.25 1.80 -4.04
CA ASN A 158 -7.54 1.09 -5.11
C ASN A 158 -7.59 1.84 -6.44
N ASP A 159 -8.73 2.42 -6.80
CA ASP A 159 -8.86 3.24 -8.01
C ASP A 159 -8.07 4.55 -7.91
N ALA A 160 -7.99 5.15 -6.72
CA ALA A 160 -7.18 6.33 -6.47
C ALA A 160 -5.68 5.99 -6.52
N GLU A 161 -5.26 4.85 -5.98
CA GLU A 161 -3.88 4.35 -6.01
C GLU A 161 -3.41 4.12 -7.45
N LYS A 162 -4.21 3.44 -8.28
CA LYS A 162 -3.93 3.29 -9.72
C LYS A 162 -3.75 4.64 -10.43
N LYS A 163 -4.60 5.63 -10.12
CA LYS A 163 -4.45 6.98 -10.68
C LYS A 163 -3.16 7.66 -10.22
N VAL A 164 -2.74 7.46 -8.97
CA VAL A 164 -1.47 7.97 -8.46
C VAL A 164 -0.28 7.29 -9.14
N GLU A 165 -0.33 5.99 -9.39
CA GLU A 165 0.69 5.26 -10.15
C GLU A 165 0.79 5.77 -11.60
N GLU A 166 -0.35 5.95 -12.27
CA GLU A 166 -0.40 6.52 -13.62
C GLU A 166 0.15 7.95 -13.68
N LEU A 167 -0.22 8.81 -12.72
CA LEU A 167 0.29 10.18 -12.63
C LEU A 167 1.79 10.19 -12.33
N THR A 168 2.27 9.30 -11.47
CA THR A 168 3.70 9.12 -11.17
C THR A 168 4.47 8.69 -12.43
N ALA A 169 3.92 7.75 -13.22
CA ALA A 169 4.52 7.32 -14.47
C ALA A 169 4.60 8.48 -15.50
N LYS A 170 3.51 9.26 -15.65
CA LYS A 170 3.47 10.45 -16.51
C LYS A 170 4.46 11.52 -16.06
N LEU A 171 4.56 11.77 -14.76
CA LEU A 171 5.52 12.72 -14.17
C LEU A 171 6.97 12.30 -14.47
N ASN A 172 7.29 11.03 -14.31
CA ASN A 172 8.61 10.48 -14.64
C ASN A 172 8.94 10.58 -16.14
N ALA A 173 7.95 10.37 -17.01
CA ALA A 173 8.12 10.55 -18.46
C ALA A 173 8.42 12.01 -18.82
N ILE A 174 7.62 12.96 -18.30
CA ILE A 174 7.83 14.41 -18.51
C ILE A 174 9.19 14.85 -17.95
N GLN A 175 9.59 14.33 -16.80
CA GLN A 175 10.89 14.62 -16.19
C GLN A 175 12.04 14.18 -17.12
N LYS A 176 11.99 12.95 -17.66
CA LYS A 176 12.98 12.46 -18.63
C LYS A 176 13.05 13.33 -19.88
N GLU A 177 11.91 13.72 -20.45
CA GLU A 177 11.87 14.60 -21.61
C GLU A 177 12.45 15.99 -21.32
N SER A 178 12.17 16.54 -20.13
CA SER A 178 12.72 17.82 -19.69
C SER A 178 14.25 17.75 -19.57
N ASP A 179 14.77 16.69 -18.97
CA ASP A 179 16.21 16.46 -18.87
C ASP A 179 16.88 16.27 -20.25
N ASP A 180 16.21 15.60 -21.18
CA ASP A 180 16.64 15.50 -22.58
C ASP A 180 16.67 16.86 -23.29
N LYS A 181 15.61 17.66 -23.14
CA LYS A 181 15.54 19.02 -23.69
C LYS A 181 16.64 19.90 -23.09
N LYS A 182 16.89 19.81 -21.78
CA LYS A 182 17.98 20.52 -21.08
C LYS A 182 19.35 20.11 -21.60
N ARG A 183 19.58 18.83 -21.88
CA ARG A 183 20.82 18.33 -22.52
C ARG A 183 20.99 18.90 -23.93
N LYS A 184 19.92 18.92 -24.74
CA LYS A 184 19.95 19.50 -26.10
C LYS A 184 20.25 21.00 -26.08
N ILE A 185 19.59 21.75 -25.19
CA ILE A 185 19.85 23.19 -24.99
C ILE A 185 21.32 23.45 -24.64
N LYS A 186 21.90 22.68 -23.71
CA LYS A 186 23.32 22.82 -23.37
C LYS A 186 24.25 22.55 -24.56
N LYS A 187 23.90 21.61 -25.45
CA LYS A 187 24.69 21.33 -26.67
C LYS A 187 24.61 22.49 -27.66
N THR A 188 23.41 23.03 -27.89
CA THR A 188 23.22 24.17 -28.80
C THR A 188 23.86 25.44 -28.24
N GLU A 189 23.80 25.66 -26.92
CA GLU A 189 24.46 26.80 -26.27
C GLU A 189 25.99 26.74 -26.43
N ARG A 190 26.60 25.55 -26.30
CA ARG A 190 28.04 25.38 -26.57
C ARG A 190 28.39 25.63 -28.02
N ALA A 191 27.59 25.11 -28.96
CA ALA A 191 27.79 25.35 -30.38
C ALA A 191 27.66 26.83 -30.75
N LEU A 192 26.71 27.54 -30.12
CA LEU A 192 26.54 28.98 -30.26
C LEU A 192 27.77 29.74 -29.76
N LYS A 193 28.27 29.43 -28.56
CA LYS A 193 29.50 30.06 -28.01
C LYS A 193 30.71 29.85 -28.91
N VAL A 194 30.89 28.64 -29.45
CA VAL A 194 31.96 28.37 -30.43
C VAL A 194 31.78 29.18 -31.71
N ALA A 195 30.55 29.29 -32.23
CA ALA A 195 30.27 30.09 -33.41
C ALA A 195 30.50 31.60 -33.16
N GLU A 196 30.15 32.10 -31.98
CA GLU A 196 30.43 33.48 -31.55
C GLU A 196 31.95 33.74 -31.46
N GLU A 197 32.70 32.82 -30.86
CA GLU A 197 34.17 32.90 -30.76
C GLU A 197 34.83 32.89 -32.16
N GLU A 198 34.42 32.00 -33.06
CA GLU A 198 34.92 31.94 -34.43
C GLU A 198 34.53 33.19 -35.23
N LEU A 199 33.32 33.74 -35.02
CA LEU A 199 32.90 34.98 -35.66
C LEU A 199 33.78 36.16 -35.20
N MET A 200 34.03 36.28 -33.89
CA MET A 200 34.92 37.31 -33.34
C MET A 200 36.34 37.16 -33.90
N ARG A 201 36.83 35.93 -34.02
CA ARG A 201 38.12 35.65 -34.63
C ARG A 201 38.15 36.04 -36.11
N LEU A 202 37.15 35.66 -36.89
CA LEU A 202 37.05 36.00 -38.31
C LEU A 202 36.89 37.50 -38.51
N GLN A 203 36.18 38.22 -37.64
CA GLN A 203 36.12 39.68 -37.67
C GLN A 203 37.51 40.29 -37.43
N LEU A 204 38.27 39.78 -36.45
CA LEU A 204 39.63 40.24 -36.20
C LEU A 204 40.56 39.90 -37.38
N GLU A 205 40.45 38.71 -37.96
CA GLU A 205 41.23 38.31 -39.14
C GLU A 205 40.85 39.11 -40.39
N ALA A 206 39.56 39.39 -40.61
CA ALA A 206 39.07 40.19 -41.73
C ALA A 206 39.49 41.66 -41.58
N THR A 207 39.41 42.23 -40.38
CA THR A 207 39.91 43.60 -40.13
C THR A 207 41.43 43.68 -40.27
N ALA A 208 42.18 42.65 -39.86
CA ALA A 208 43.62 42.57 -40.06
C ALA A 208 43.99 42.43 -41.55
N LYS A 209 43.33 41.52 -42.28
CA LYS A 209 43.51 41.34 -43.72
C LYS A 209 43.06 42.56 -44.49
N ALA A 210 41.97 43.21 -44.11
CA ALA A 210 41.53 44.46 -44.73
C ALA A 210 42.60 45.54 -44.57
N LYS A 211 43.24 45.69 -43.41
CA LYS A 211 44.37 46.61 -43.22
C LYS A 211 45.57 46.26 -44.09
N GLN A 212 45.97 44.98 -44.12
CA GLN A 212 47.04 44.51 -45.01
C GLN A 212 46.70 44.72 -46.48
N LEU A 213 45.46 44.48 -46.87
CA LEU A 213 44.97 44.70 -48.23
C LEU A 213 44.92 46.20 -48.53
N THR A 214 44.51 47.09 -47.63
CA THR A 214 44.58 48.54 -47.88
C THR A 214 46.02 49.03 -48.04
N GLU A 215 46.98 48.44 -47.32
CA GLU A 215 48.40 48.76 -47.46
C GLU A 215 48.99 48.23 -48.78
N VAL A 216 48.70 46.97 -49.14
CA VAL A 216 49.20 46.33 -50.36
C VAL A 216 48.49 46.87 -51.61
N HIS A 217 47.18 47.08 -51.54
CA HIS A 217 46.39 47.59 -52.65
C HIS A 217 46.47 49.11 -52.82
N GLY A 218 46.80 49.87 -51.78
CA GLY A 218 47.21 51.27 -51.95
C GLY A 218 48.43 51.41 -52.87
N ALA A 219 49.21 50.33 -53.04
CA ALA A 219 50.35 50.27 -53.95
C ALA A 219 50.15 49.36 -55.19
N TRP A 220 49.19 48.43 -55.20
CA TRP A 220 49.04 47.41 -56.26
C TRP A 220 47.74 47.46 -57.05
N LEU A 221 46.62 47.95 -56.48
CA LEU A 221 45.36 48.05 -57.22
C LEU A 221 45.47 49.23 -58.20
N PRO A 222 45.36 49.02 -59.52
CA PRO A 222 45.37 50.12 -60.47
C PRO A 222 44.30 51.16 -60.05
N PRO A 223 44.62 52.48 -60.08
CA PRO A 223 43.72 53.51 -59.57
C PRO A 223 42.27 53.42 -60.08
N TRP A 224 42.08 52.91 -61.31
CA TRP A 224 40.76 52.70 -61.91
C TRP A 224 39.95 51.57 -61.24
N LEU A 225 40.56 50.47 -60.80
CA LEU A 225 39.86 49.33 -60.18
C LEU A 225 39.55 49.62 -58.71
N ALA A 226 40.42 50.36 -58.02
CA ALA A 226 40.15 50.88 -56.67
C ALA A 226 38.97 51.87 -56.69
N ALA A 227 38.93 52.78 -57.67
CA ALA A 227 37.82 53.69 -57.88
C ALA A 227 36.51 52.94 -58.19
N GLN A 228 36.56 51.88 -59.01
CA GLN A 228 35.37 51.08 -59.35
C GLN A 228 34.82 50.30 -58.16
N TYR A 229 35.71 49.73 -57.33
CA TYR A 229 35.31 49.02 -56.11
C TYR A 229 34.74 49.97 -55.05
N ALA A 230 35.33 51.17 -54.91
CA ALA A 230 34.83 52.21 -54.02
C ALA A 230 33.45 52.72 -54.45
N GLN A 231 33.23 53.00 -55.74
CA GLN A 231 31.91 53.40 -56.27
C GLN A 231 30.86 52.30 -56.07
N TYR A 232 31.21 51.03 -56.30
CA TYR A 232 30.29 49.91 -56.06
C TYR A 232 29.93 49.78 -54.58
N LEU A 233 30.92 49.86 -53.67
CA LEU A 233 30.69 49.83 -52.23
C LEU A 233 29.83 51.01 -51.75
N GLU A 234 30.04 52.20 -52.29
CA GLU A 234 29.30 53.40 -51.94
C GLU A 234 27.83 53.27 -52.36
N VAL A 235 27.56 52.82 -53.60
CA VAL A 235 26.20 52.55 -54.11
C VAL A 235 25.50 51.46 -53.29
N VAL A 236 26.17 50.34 -53.02
CA VAL A 236 25.59 49.25 -52.21
C VAL A 236 25.34 49.69 -50.77
N SER A 237 26.26 50.44 -50.16
CA SER A 237 26.09 50.98 -48.81
C SER A 237 24.97 52.02 -48.74
N GLY A 238 24.82 52.86 -49.76
CA GLY A 238 23.73 53.83 -49.89
C GLY A 238 22.37 53.14 -49.97
N HIS A 239 22.24 52.13 -50.84
CA HIS A 239 21.02 51.33 -50.94
C HIS A 239 20.70 50.54 -49.66
N TRP A 240 21.72 49.98 -49.02
CA TRP A 240 21.55 49.31 -47.73
C TRP A 240 21.08 50.28 -46.64
N ASN A 241 21.69 51.45 -46.52
CA ASN A 241 21.30 52.42 -45.49
C ASN A 241 19.93 53.05 -45.74
N GLN A 242 19.55 53.29 -47.00
CA GLN A 242 18.25 53.87 -47.34
C GLN A 242 17.09 52.85 -47.28
N ARG A 243 17.30 51.61 -47.72
CA ARG A 243 16.21 50.61 -47.85
C ARG A 243 16.39 49.40 -46.96
N GLY A 244 17.61 48.84 -46.90
CA GLY A 244 17.88 47.60 -46.16
C GLY A 244 17.79 47.77 -44.65
N LYS A 245 18.50 48.76 -44.09
CA LYS A 245 18.61 49.02 -42.66
C LYS A 245 17.27 49.41 -42.02
N PRO A 246 16.45 50.31 -42.60
CA PRO A 246 15.15 50.66 -42.02
C PRO A 246 14.17 49.49 -42.09
N ALA A 247 14.14 48.75 -43.20
CA ALA A 247 13.29 47.57 -43.35
C ALA A 247 13.65 46.50 -42.31
N MET A 248 14.93 46.22 -42.12
CA MET A 248 15.38 45.20 -41.16
C MET A 248 15.08 45.61 -39.70
N GLN A 249 15.26 46.89 -39.35
CA GLN A 249 14.87 47.42 -38.04
C GLN A 249 13.36 47.32 -37.80
N PHE A 250 12.55 47.65 -38.81
CA PHE A 250 11.10 47.49 -38.74
C PHE A 250 10.69 46.02 -38.53
N PHE A 251 11.31 45.08 -39.24
CA PHE A 251 11.07 43.64 -39.04
C PHE A 251 11.46 43.18 -37.64
N LEU A 252 12.63 43.58 -37.13
CA LEU A 252 13.09 43.27 -35.78
C LEU A 252 12.13 43.81 -34.71
N GLN A 253 11.69 45.07 -34.86
CA GLN A 253 10.73 45.69 -33.96
C GLN A 253 9.40 44.92 -33.98
N LYS A 254 8.85 44.64 -35.16
CA LYS A 254 7.56 43.94 -35.29
C LYS A 254 7.61 42.50 -34.79
N ALA A 255 8.74 41.82 -35.00
CA ALA A 255 8.98 40.50 -34.42
C ALA A 255 9.04 40.55 -32.88
N SER A 256 9.72 41.55 -32.32
CA SER A 256 9.80 41.75 -30.87
C SER A 256 8.42 42.04 -30.25
N GLU A 257 7.61 42.90 -30.87
CA GLU A 257 6.25 43.23 -30.43
C GLU A 257 5.34 41.99 -30.46
N LYS A 258 5.40 41.21 -31.55
CA LYS A 258 4.61 39.97 -31.68
C LYS A 258 5.06 38.89 -30.70
N SER A 259 6.36 38.78 -30.44
CA SER A 259 6.86 37.84 -29.42
C SER A 259 6.42 38.23 -28.00
N ALA A 260 6.38 39.53 -27.68
CA ALA A 260 5.87 40.03 -26.40
C ALA A 260 4.36 39.78 -26.25
N GLN A 261 3.60 39.95 -27.34
CA GLN A 261 2.17 39.65 -27.39
C GLN A 261 1.90 38.15 -27.17
N ALA A 262 2.69 37.28 -27.81
CA ALA A 262 2.60 35.84 -27.60
C ALA A 262 2.96 35.41 -26.17
N LYS A 263 3.97 36.06 -25.56
CA LYS A 263 4.35 35.80 -24.17
C LYS A 263 3.23 36.15 -23.19
N LYS A 264 2.60 37.33 -23.32
CA LYS A 264 1.45 37.75 -22.51
C LYS A 264 0.24 36.83 -22.67
N TRP A 265 0.02 36.29 -23.87
CA TRP A 265 -1.04 35.32 -24.11
C TRP A 265 -0.75 33.96 -23.43
N ALA A 266 0.50 33.50 -23.45
CA ALA A 266 0.89 32.20 -22.91
C ALA A 266 0.92 32.14 -21.37
N GLU A 267 1.25 33.25 -20.70
CA GLU A 267 1.40 33.36 -19.25
C GLU A 267 0.19 32.84 -18.44
N PRO A 268 -1.06 33.30 -18.68
CA PRO A 268 -2.24 32.78 -17.96
C PRO A 268 -2.55 31.31 -18.27
N HIS A 269 -2.22 30.84 -19.48
CA HIS A 269 -2.44 29.44 -19.87
C HIS A 269 -1.46 28.48 -19.19
N ILE A 270 -0.22 28.93 -18.96
CA ILE A 270 0.79 28.15 -18.22
C ILE A 270 0.43 28.08 -16.74
N GLU A 271 -0.05 29.16 -16.12
CA GLU A 271 -0.48 29.14 -14.71
C GLU A 271 -1.75 28.33 -14.48
N THR A 272 -2.70 28.37 -15.43
CA THR A 272 -3.90 27.52 -15.37
C THR A 272 -3.56 26.03 -15.54
N ALA A 273 -2.55 25.71 -16.36
CA ALA A 273 -2.05 24.34 -16.50
C ALA A 273 -1.33 23.81 -15.26
N LYS A 274 -0.74 24.69 -14.43
CA LYS A 274 -0.11 24.32 -13.15
C LYS A 274 -1.13 23.98 -12.05
N THR A 275 -2.36 24.45 -12.15
CA THR A 275 -3.36 24.39 -11.05
C THR A 275 -4.46 23.34 -11.23
N LYS A 276 -4.57 22.66 -12.37
CA LYS A 276 -5.60 21.63 -12.64
C LYS A 276 -5.02 20.40 -13.35
N ASN A 277 -5.59 19.20 -13.08
CA ASN A 277 -5.21 17.92 -13.70
C ASN A 277 -5.03 18.05 -15.23
N ALA A 278 -3.81 17.77 -15.69
CA ALA A 278 -3.23 18.37 -16.89
C ALA A 278 -3.56 17.68 -18.23
N GLU A 279 -4.18 16.51 -18.22
CA GLU A 279 -4.21 15.64 -19.40
C GLU A 279 -5.10 16.13 -20.57
N PRO A 280 -6.40 16.48 -20.36
CA PRO A 280 -7.23 17.00 -21.45
C PRO A 280 -6.84 18.43 -21.88
N TYR A 281 -6.20 19.21 -21.00
CA TYR A 281 -5.80 20.59 -21.27
C TYR A 281 -4.51 20.66 -22.10
N VAL A 282 -3.54 19.78 -21.83
CA VAL A 282 -2.31 19.67 -22.61
C VAL A 282 -2.60 19.22 -24.04
N GLN A 283 -3.52 18.27 -24.24
CA GLN A 283 -3.93 17.87 -25.60
C GLN A 283 -4.55 19.05 -26.37
N LYS A 284 -5.46 19.81 -25.75
CA LYS A 284 -6.10 20.99 -26.36
C LYS A 284 -5.10 22.12 -26.68
N ILE A 285 -4.07 22.32 -25.84
CA ILE A 285 -2.99 23.27 -26.13
C ILE A 285 -2.11 22.76 -27.27
N SER A 286 -1.80 21.46 -27.30
CA SER A 286 -0.96 20.88 -28.35
C SER A 286 -1.60 21.03 -29.73
N THR A 287 -2.89 20.70 -29.88
CA THR A 287 -3.61 20.82 -31.15
C THR A 287 -3.68 22.27 -31.60
N ARG A 288 -4.05 23.20 -30.70
CA ARG A 288 -4.04 24.63 -31.01
C ARG A 288 -2.65 25.15 -31.38
N SER A 289 -1.58 24.67 -30.75
CA SER A 289 -0.21 25.10 -31.07
C SER A 289 0.23 24.64 -32.46
N VAL A 290 -0.19 23.44 -32.88
CA VAL A 290 0.08 22.91 -34.23
C VAL A 290 -0.69 23.72 -35.27
N GLU A 291 -1.99 23.98 -35.04
CA GLU A 291 -2.81 24.81 -35.94
C GLU A 291 -2.25 26.24 -36.08
N LEU A 292 -1.78 26.84 -34.99
CA LEU A 292 -1.18 28.18 -34.99
C LEU A 292 0.17 28.19 -35.73
N TYR A 293 0.96 27.12 -35.58
CA TYR A 293 2.20 26.97 -36.33
C TYR A 293 1.94 26.79 -37.83
N GLU A 294 1.01 25.93 -38.22
CA GLU A 294 0.66 25.70 -39.62
C GLU A 294 0.09 26.95 -40.28
N SER A 295 -0.83 27.66 -39.61
CA SER A 295 -1.37 28.93 -40.10
C SER A 295 -0.28 30.00 -40.24
N SER A 296 0.67 30.08 -39.30
CA SER A 296 1.82 30.98 -39.42
C SER A 296 2.72 30.59 -40.60
N ARG A 297 2.95 29.29 -40.82
CA ARG A 297 3.76 28.77 -41.92
C ARG A 297 3.12 29.14 -43.26
N VAL A 298 1.81 28.94 -43.41
CA VAL A 298 1.05 29.31 -44.61
C VAL A 298 1.10 30.83 -44.84
N ALA A 299 0.97 31.65 -43.80
CA ALA A 299 1.03 33.11 -43.92
C ALA A 299 2.43 33.64 -44.28
N VAL A 300 3.49 33.01 -43.77
CA VAL A 300 4.89 33.44 -44.00
C VAL A 300 5.46 32.92 -45.32
N THR A 301 5.01 31.74 -45.79
CA THR A 301 5.46 31.13 -47.06
C THR A 301 5.47 32.09 -48.25
N PRO A 302 4.41 32.86 -48.56
CA PRO A 302 4.42 33.78 -49.70
C PRO A 302 5.43 34.92 -49.54
N HIS A 303 5.78 35.33 -48.31
CA HIS A 303 6.78 36.38 -48.08
C HIS A 303 8.20 35.84 -48.28
N VAL A 304 8.46 34.60 -47.86
CA VAL A 304 9.74 33.93 -48.10
C VAL A 304 9.95 33.68 -49.60
N VAL A 305 8.90 33.29 -50.33
CA VAL A 305 8.96 33.12 -51.79
C VAL A 305 9.26 34.47 -52.48
N LYS A 306 8.56 35.56 -52.11
CA LYS A 306 8.86 36.90 -52.65
C LYS A 306 10.28 37.37 -52.39
N VAL A 307 10.84 37.08 -51.22
CA VAL A 307 12.24 37.43 -50.90
C VAL A 307 13.22 36.62 -51.76
N LYS A 308 12.93 35.34 -52.02
CA LYS A 308 13.74 34.52 -52.94
C LYS A 308 13.66 35.03 -54.37
N GLU A 309 12.47 35.32 -54.87
CA GLU A 309 12.27 35.89 -56.21
C GLU A 309 12.97 37.24 -56.38
N LEU A 310 13.00 38.08 -55.34
CA LEU A 310 13.75 39.34 -55.36
C LEU A 310 15.27 39.13 -55.34
N ALA A 311 15.76 38.09 -54.66
CA ALA A 311 17.19 37.81 -54.54
C ALA A 311 17.77 37.06 -55.76
N ASP A 312 16.96 36.25 -56.44
CA ASP A 312 17.33 35.46 -57.61
C ASP A 312 18.02 36.27 -58.73
N PRO A 313 17.50 37.42 -59.21
CA PRO A 313 18.17 38.18 -60.27
C PRO A 313 19.56 38.66 -59.85
N TYR A 314 19.75 39.09 -58.60
CA TYR A 314 21.06 39.49 -58.07
C TYR A 314 22.03 38.30 -57.97
N TYR A 315 21.54 37.13 -57.56
CA TYR A 315 22.36 35.91 -57.52
C TYR A 315 22.77 35.47 -58.92
N GLN A 316 21.87 35.53 -59.90
CA GLN A 316 22.17 35.19 -61.30
C GLN A 316 23.18 36.16 -61.91
N GLU A 317 23.10 37.45 -61.59
CA GLU A 317 24.07 38.45 -62.02
C GLU A 317 25.45 38.17 -61.40
N ALA A 318 25.53 37.96 -60.09
CA ALA A 318 26.77 37.58 -59.40
C ALA A 318 27.36 36.26 -59.95
N LYS A 319 26.52 35.29 -60.29
CA LYS A 319 26.93 34.03 -60.91
C LYS A 319 27.52 34.25 -62.30
N LYS A 320 26.93 35.12 -63.13
CA LYS A 320 27.49 35.46 -64.45
C LYS A 320 28.87 36.10 -64.33
N PHE A 321 29.07 36.98 -63.35
CA PHE A 321 30.37 37.62 -63.10
C PHE A 321 31.41 36.66 -62.53
N SER A 322 31.04 35.76 -61.60
CA SER A 322 31.99 34.90 -60.88
C SER A 322 32.35 33.61 -61.61
N LYS A 323 31.42 33.04 -62.39
CA LYS A 323 31.61 31.77 -63.09
C LYS A 323 32.89 31.68 -63.95
N PRO A 324 33.23 32.65 -64.82
CA PRO A 324 34.45 32.55 -65.63
C PRO A 324 35.73 32.48 -64.77
N TYR A 325 35.77 33.18 -63.63
CA TYR A 325 36.92 33.16 -62.73
C TYR A 325 37.02 31.85 -61.94
N ILE A 326 35.89 31.27 -61.51
CA ILE A 326 35.86 29.97 -60.83
C ILE A 326 36.32 28.87 -61.80
N ASP A 327 35.84 28.89 -63.03
CA ASP A 327 36.20 27.91 -64.06
C ASP A 327 37.71 28.00 -64.39
N GLN A 328 38.26 29.22 -64.47
CA GLN A 328 39.70 29.43 -64.69
C GLN A 328 40.55 28.92 -63.52
N VAL A 329 40.16 29.18 -62.28
CA VAL A 329 40.84 28.64 -61.09
C VAL A 329 40.74 27.11 -61.06
N ALA A 330 39.58 26.55 -61.36
CA ALA A 330 39.39 25.10 -61.41
C ALA A 330 40.30 24.46 -62.48
N GLU A 331 40.43 25.07 -63.65
CA GLU A 331 41.27 24.60 -64.74
C GLU A 331 42.76 24.62 -64.38
N ILE A 332 43.26 25.71 -63.79
CA ILE A 332 44.65 25.84 -63.33
C ILE A 332 44.98 24.83 -62.22
N THR A 333 44.02 24.58 -61.31
CA THR A 333 44.25 23.76 -60.12
C THR A 333 44.09 22.26 -60.41
N LYS A 334 43.32 21.88 -61.45
CA LYS A 334 43.06 20.49 -61.86
C LYS A 334 44.32 19.61 -61.99
N PRO A 335 45.38 19.99 -62.74
CA PRO A 335 46.57 19.14 -62.87
C PRO A 335 47.34 18.97 -61.55
N HIS A 336 47.32 19.97 -60.68
CA HIS A 336 48.01 19.95 -59.40
C HIS A 336 47.33 19.00 -58.41
N VAL A 337 46.00 19.00 -58.39
CA VAL A 337 45.18 18.07 -57.59
C VAL A 337 45.34 16.64 -58.08
N GLU A 338 45.34 16.41 -59.40
CA GLU A 338 45.56 15.08 -59.96
C GLU A 338 46.97 14.54 -59.70
N LYS A 339 48.00 15.41 -59.74
CA LYS A 339 49.37 15.06 -59.36
C LYS A 339 49.48 14.71 -57.87
N ALA A 340 48.82 15.46 -56.99
CA ALA A 340 48.76 15.13 -55.57
C ALA A 340 48.03 13.80 -55.33
N ARG A 341 46.90 13.57 -56.02
CA ARG A 341 46.11 12.33 -55.90
C ARG A 341 46.89 11.11 -56.37
N THR A 342 47.63 11.23 -57.48
CA THR A 342 48.48 10.14 -58.00
C THR A 342 49.67 9.85 -57.09
N ALA A 343 50.32 10.87 -56.53
CA ALA A 343 51.41 10.70 -55.57
C ALA A 343 50.94 10.07 -54.24
N LEU A 344 49.71 10.36 -53.81
CA LEU A 344 49.13 9.83 -52.57
C LEU A 344 48.58 8.41 -52.70
N LYS A 345 48.24 7.93 -53.92
CA LYS A 345 47.71 6.57 -54.17
C LYS A 345 48.46 5.44 -53.44
N PRO A 346 49.79 5.30 -53.49
CA PRO A 346 50.50 4.21 -52.81
C PRO A 346 50.38 4.29 -51.28
N TYR A 347 50.40 5.51 -50.72
CA TYR A 347 50.23 5.73 -49.29
C TYR A 347 48.81 5.43 -48.83
N THR A 348 47.80 5.86 -49.59
CA THR A 348 46.40 5.52 -49.31
C THR A 348 46.17 4.01 -49.32
N LYS A 349 46.74 3.26 -50.28
CA LYS A 349 46.67 1.79 -50.30
C LYS A 349 47.30 1.16 -49.06
N ARG A 350 48.47 1.64 -48.63
CA ARG A 350 49.16 1.14 -47.43
C ARG A 350 48.38 1.41 -46.14
N VAL A 351 47.78 2.60 -46.03
CA VAL A 351 46.93 2.98 -44.89
C VAL A 351 45.67 2.12 -44.83
N VAL A 352 45.00 1.91 -45.97
CA VAL A 352 43.80 1.06 -46.03
C VAL A 352 44.13 -0.39 -45.63
N HIS A 353 45.27 -0.93 -46.09
CA HIS A 353 45.68 -2.28 -45.72
C HIS A 353 46.02 -2.40 -44.22
N ALA A 354 46.81 -1.47 -43.68
CA ALA A 354 47.15 -1.44 -42.25
C ALA A 354 45.90 -1.28 -41.37
N TYR A 355 44.95 -0.45 -41.80
CA TYR A 355 43.66 -0.28 -41.11
C TYR A 355 42.81 -1.54 -41.16
N GLY A 356 42.80 -2.26 -42.29
CA GLY A 356 42.14 -3.57 -42.43
C GLY A 356 42.69 -4.60 -41.45
N SER A 357 44.03 -4.79 -41.42
CA SER A 357 44.67 -5.70 -40.47
C SER A 357 44.44 -5.29 -39.01
N PHE A 358 44.41 -3.98 -38.73
CA PHE A 358 44.09 -3.47 -37.41
C PHE A 358 42.66 -3.82 -36.99
N LEU A 359 41.67 -3.64 -37.87
CA LEU A 359 40.28 -3.99 -37.58
C LEU A 359 40.10 -5.51 -37.33
N GLU A 360 40.79 -6.37 -38.07
CA GLU A 360 40.77 -7.81 -37.84
C GLU A 360 41.37 -8.18 -36.47
N SER A 361 42.52 -7.59 -36.12
CA SER A 361 43.13 -7.78 -34.80
C SER A 361 42.26 -7.22 -33.66
N ALA A 362 41.60 -6.08 -33.88
CA ALA A 362 40.72 -5.46 -32.92
C ALA A 362 39.47 -6.32 -32.68
N THR A 363 38.86 -6.85 -33.74
CA THR A 363 37.67 -7.71 -33.60
C THR A 363 37.97 -9.04 -32.94
N THR A 364 39.15 -9.64 -33.18
CA THR A 364 39.59 -10.85 -32.48
C THR A 364 39.88 -10.59 -31.00
N TYR A 365 40.61 -9.52 -30.67
CA TYR A 365 40.87 -9.11 -29.28
C TYR A 365 39.58 -8.74 -28.54
N HIS A 366 38.66 -8.04 -29.20
CA HIS A 366 37.35 -7.70 -28.63
C HIS A 366 36.57 -8.96 -28.24
N ARG A 367 36.53 -9.99 -29.10
CA ARG A 367 35.90 -11.29 -28.80
C ARG A 367 36.59 -12.01 -27.63
N GLN A 368 37.91 -11.96 -27.57
CA GLN A 368 38.67 -12.57 -26.47
C GLN A 368 38.38 -11.88 -25.13
N VAL A 369 38.39 -10.55 -25.11
CA VAL A 369 38.06 -9.75 -23.92
C VAL A 369 36.61 -9.94 -23.50
N GLN A 370 35.67 -10.08 -24.46
CA GLN A 370 34.28 -10.45 -24.14
C GLN A 370 34.21 -11.80 -23.41
N ALA A 371 34.95 -12.82 -23.86
CA ALA A 371 34.98 -14.13 -23.21
C ALA A 371 35.59 -14.04 -21.79
N THR A 372 36.70 -13.32 -21.63
CA THR A 372 37.35 -13.12 -20.32
C THR A 372 36.47 -12.35 -19.33
N ILE A 373 35.80 -11.28 -19.78
CA ILE A 373 34.89 -10.48 -18.94
C ILE A 373 33.67 -11.31 -18.53
N LEU A 374 33.12 -12.09 -19.47
CA LEU A 374 31.98 -12.96 -19.19
C LEU A 374 32.33 -14.04 -18.16
N ASP A 375 33.51 -14.66 -18.28
CA ASP A 375 34.01 -15.64 -17.30
C ASP A 375 34.20 -15.02 -15.91
N ASN A 376 34.85 -13.86 -15.81
CA ASN A 376 35.02 -13.14 -14.53
C ASN A 376 33.68 -12.70 -13.90
N LEU A 377 32.71 -12.27 -14.71
CA LEU A 377 31.38 -11.89 -14.22
C LEU A 377 30.57 -13.10 -13.74
N HIS A 378 30.81 -14.29 -14.27
CA HIS A 378 30.17 -15.52 -13.80
C HIS A 378 30.80 -16.09 -12.52
N GLN A 379 32.08 -15.82 -12.27
CA GLN A 379 32.81 -16.31 -11.09
C GLN A 379 32.42 -15.63 -9.77
N HIS A 380 31.79 -14.46 -9.80
CA HIS A 380 31.35 -13.76 -8.58
C HIS A 380 29.81 -13.68 -8.47
N GLU A 381 29.26 -14.10 -7.32
CA GLU A 381 27.81 -14.16 -7.08
C GLU A 381 27.11 -12.80 -7.24
N ILE A 382 27.79 -11.70 -6.91
CA ILE A 382 27.28 -10.33 -6.97
C ILE A 382 27.23 -9.80 -8.42
N THR A 383 28.17 -10.20 -9.28
CA THR A 383 28.29 -9.69 -10.66
C THR A 383 27.61 -10.58 -11.70
N LYS A 384 27.15 -11.78 -11.29
CA LYS A 384 26.39 -12.71 -12.14
C LYS A 384 25.12 -12.08 -12.73
N SER A 385 24.46 -11.17 -11.99
CA SER A 385 23.29 -10.42 -12.47
C SER A 385 23.64 -9.34 -13.52
N LEU A 386 24.92 -8.93 -13.59
CA LEU A 386 25.46 -7.94 -14.52
C LEU A 386 26.02 -8.56 -15.81
N ALA A 387 26.05 -9.89 -15.93
CA ALA A 387 26.54 -10.64 -17.09
C ALA A 387 25.57 -10.60 -18.30
N THR A 388 25.04 -9.42 -18.62
CA THR A 388 24.22 -9.23 -19.83
C THR A 388 25.12 -9.10 -21.06
N LYS A 389 24.71 -9.73 -22.17
CA LYS A 389 25.47 -9.74 -23.44
C LYS A 389 25.80 -8.32 -23.93
N GLU A 390 24.90 -7.37 -23.69
CA GLU A 390 25.09 -5.95 -24.06
C GLU A 390 26.16 -5.27 -23.22
N LEU A 391 26.17 -5.45 -21.88
CA LEU A 391 27.18 -4.84 -21.00
C LEU A 391 28.58 -5.39 -21.27
N VAL A 392 28.71 -6.70 -21.48
CA VAL A 392 29.99 -7.33 -21.84
C VAL A 392 30.51 -6.78 -23.17
N TRP A 393 29.63 -6.57 -24.14
CA TRP A 393 29.97 -5.96 -25.43
C TRP A 393 30.46 -4.52 -25.28
N PHE A 394 29.79 -3.69 -24.46
CA PHE A 394 30.24 -2.31 -24.22
C PHE A 394 31.55 -2.26 -23.44
N LEU A 395 31.74 -3.11 -22.44
CA LEU A 395 32.94 -3.12 -21.60
C LEU A 395 34.18 -3.58 -22.39
N ALA A 396 34.03 -4.62 -23.21
CA ALA A 396 35.07 -5.06 -24.14
C ALA A 396 35.38 -4.00 -25.22
N SER A 397 34.38 -3.22 -25.65
CA SER A 397 34.58 -2.12 -26.60
C SER A 397 35.34 -0.95 -25.96
N ALA A 398 35.00 -0.63 -24.70
CA ALA A 398 35.67 0.42 -23.93
C ALA A 398 37.16 0.07 -23.71
N LEU A 399 37.46 -1.18 -23.35
CA LEU A 399 38.84 -1.64 -23.16
C LEU A 399 39.69 -1.52 -24.44
N LEU A 400 39.08 -1.72 -25.61
CA LEU A 400 39.75 -1.60 -26.90
C LEU A 400 39.91 -0.14 -27.34
N ALA A 401 38.91 0.71 -27.08
CA ALA A 401 38.91 2.10 -27.51
C ALA A 401 39.86 2.98 -26.69
N LEU A 402 40.08 2.68 -25.40
CA LEU A 402 40.96 3.44 -24.51
C LEU A 402 42.39 3.64 -25.04
N PRO A 403 43.14 2.58 -25.43
CA PRO A 403 44.50 2.77 -25.95
C PRO A 403 44.51 3.55 -27.26
N VAL A 404 43.53 3.36 -28.14
CA VAL A 404 43.39 4.12 -29.40
C VAL A 404 43.17 5.60 -29.11
N PHE A 405 42.31 5.92 -28.14
CA PHE A 405 42.04 7.29 -27.72
C PHE A 405 43.26 7.97 -27.10
N ILE A 406 44.05 7.25 -26.29
CA ILE A 406 45.29 7.76 -25.70
C ILE A 406 46.32 8.05 -26.80
N ILE A 407 46.52 7.14 -27.75
CA ILE A 407 47.43 7.35 -28.88
C ILE A 407 46.96 8.53 -29.75
N PHE A 408 45.66 8.63 -30.02
CA PHE A 408 45.08 9.75 -30.77
C PHE A 408 45.28 11.09 -30.07
N ARG A 409 45.09 11.15 -28.75
CA ARG A 409 45.39 12.32 -27.91
C ARG A 409 46.86 12.70 -27.99
N LEU A 410 47.76 11.74 -27.84
CA LEU A 410 49.20 11.97 -27.94
C LEU A 410 49.61 12.48 -29.33
N LEU A 411 49.05 11.91 -30.41
CA LEU A 411 49.31 12.37 -31.78
C LEU A 411 48.82 13.80 -32.04
N ILE A 412 47.64 14.15 -31.53
CA ILE A 412 47.15 15.54 -31.59
C ILE A 412 48.08 16.46 -30.80
N ASP A 413 48.49 16.07 -29.59
CA ASP A 413 49.37 16.91 -28.78
C ASP A 413 50.76 17.06 -29.41
N THR A 414 51.28 16.07 -30.15
CA THR A 414 52.59 16.15 -30.81
C THR A 414 52.56 16.86 -32.17
N PHE A 415 51.53 16.66 -33.00
CA PHE A 415 51.46 17.23 -34.35
C PHE A 415 50.63 18.52 -34.43
N CYS A 416 49.64 18.68 -33.55
CA CYS A 416 48.80 19.87 -33.45
C CYS A 416 49.21 20.75 -32.25
N THR A 417 50.51 20.81 -31.92
CA THR A 417 51.00 21.86 -31.01
C THR A 417 50.72 23.22 -31.66
N LYS A 418 49.72 23.95 -31.17
CA LYS A 418 49.68 25.40 -31.31
C LYS A 418 51.03 25.91 -30.80
N LYS A 419 51.83 26.51 -31.68
CA LYS A 419 53.00 27.29 -31.25
C LYS A 419 52.47 28.35 -30.28
N ASN A 420 52.65 28.14 -28.98
CA ASN A 420 52.50 29.21 -28.02
C ASN A 420 53.46 30.30 -28.47
N LYS A 421 52.90 31.41 -28.95
CA LYS A 421 53.63 32.65 -29.23
C LYS A 421 54.45 32.93 -27.96
N ARG A 422 55.78 32.88 -28.06
CA ARG A 422 56.65 33.43 -27.02
C ARG A 422 56.10 34.82 -26.68
N SER A 423 55.77 35.06 -25.42
CA SER A 423 55.53 36.41 -24.95
C SER A 423 56.82 37.19 -25.20
N ARG A 424 56.78 38.08 -26.19
CA ARG A 424 57.86 39.04 -26.42
C ARG A 424 57.72 40.12 -25.36
N GLY A 425 58.10 39.78 -24.13
CA GLY A 425 58.26 40.70 -23.02
C GLY A 425 59.74 40.86 -22.72
N GLY A 426 60.21 42.11 -22.65
CA GLY A 426 61.57 42.39 -22.17
C GLY A 426 62.27 43.51 -22.94
N ASN A 427 61.82 44.73 -22.71
CA ASN A 427 62.59 45.98 -22.61
C ASN A 427 64.10 45.88 -22.97
N GLY A 428 64.49 46.48 -24.10
CA GLY A 428 65.89 46.72 -24.49
C GLY A 428 66.07 48.18 -24.87
N ASN A 429 66.14 49.03 -23.86
CA ASN A 429 66.36 50.47 -24.00
C ASN A 429 67.87 50.74 -24.21
N HIS A 430 68.31 50.83 -25.47
CA HIS A 430 69.57 51.48 -25.86
C HIS A 430 69.21 52.37 -27.05
N GLY A 431 69.17 53.69 -26.93
CA GLY A 431 70.25 54.54 -26.46
C GLY A 431 70.85 55.21 -27.69
N HIS A 432 70.42 56.44 -27.95
CA HIS A 432 70.85 57.31 -29.04
C HIS A 432 72.35 57.22 -29.37
N ARG A 433 72.66 57.08 -30.67
CA ARG A 433 73.85 57.71 -31.25
C ARG A 433 73.57 58.16 -32.68
N ARG A 434 73.15 59.41 -32.80
CA ARG A 434 73.33 60.19 -34.04
C ARG A 434 74.82 60.55 -34.17
N HIS A 435 75.25 60.56 -35.42
CA HIS A 435 76.16 61.50 -36.11
C HIS A 435 77.51 60.95 -36.60
N LYS A 436 77.64 60.83 -37.92
CA LYS A 436 78.40 61.77 -38.75
C LYS A 436 78.17 61.52 -40.25
N ARG A 437 77.72 62.56 -40.95
CA ARG A 437 77.93 62.70 -42.40
C ARG A 437 79.44 62.88 -42.62
N ARG A 438 80.00 62.17 -43.60
CA ARG A 438 81.06 62.68 -44.48
C ARG A 438 80.91 61.99 -45.84
N HIS A 439 80.65 62.79 -46.87
CA HIS A 439 81.00 62.49 -48.25
C HIS A 439 82.52 62.50 -48.39
N THR A 440 83.09 61.64 -49.23
CA THR A 440 84.02 61.98 -50.34
C THR A 440 84.45 60.71 -51.08
N ASP A 441 84.31 60.77 -52.41
CA ASP A 441 85.01 60.10 -53.52
C ASP A 441 85.59 58.69 -53.38
N LYS A 442 85.02 57.77 -54.17
CA LYS A 442 85.60 57.34 -55.47
C LYS A 442 84.60 56.51 -56.27
#